data_AF-A0A963CGD7-F1
#
_entry.id   AF-A0A963CGD7-F1
#
_cell.length_a   1.000
_cell.length_b   1.000
_cell.length_c   1.000
_cell.angle_alpha   90.00
_cell.angle_beta   90.00
_cell.angle_gamma   90.00
#
_symmetry.space_group_name_H-M   'P 1'
#
loop_
_entity.id
_entity.type
_entity.pdbx_description
1 polymer ?
#
loop_
_entity_poly.entity_id
_entity_poly.type
_entity_poly.pdbx_seq_one_letter_code
_entity_poly.pdbx_strand_id
1 'polypeptide(L)' 'MPPPRLNPAFSLERLNARTPGTLPGWFGFEVTLVEAGRLEAGFDLRPDMLAPNGYLHAASVIALADTACGYATFAH' A
#
# COMPACT_ATOMS: atom_id res chain seq x y z
N MET A 1 7.97 -21.83 -12.55
CA MET A 1 6.76 -21.13 -12.09
C MET A 1 6.03 -20.56 -13.29
N PRO A 2 4.68 -20.52 -13.32
CA PRO A 2 3.95 -19.77 -14.33
C PRO A 2 4.32 -18.28 -14.25
N PRO A 3 4.22 -17.52 -15.36
CA PRO A 3 4.46 -16.09 -15.32
C PRO A 3 3.46 -15.44 -14.37
N PRO A 4 3.88 -14.41 -13.62
CA PRO A 4 2.95 -13.66 -12.78
C PRO A 4 1.86 -13.06 -13.66
N ARG A 5 0.63 -13.01 -13.14
CA ARG A 5 -0.54 -12.50 -13.85
C ARG A 5 -1.17 -11.39 -13.03
N LEU A 6 -1.82 -10.46 -13.73
CA LEU A 6 -2.66 -9.45 -13.11
C LEU A 6 -4.10 -9.95 -13.14
N ASN A 7 -4.77 -9.92 -11.99
CA ASN A 7 -6.19 -10.20 -11.89
C ASN A 7 -6.97 -9.06 -12.57
N PRO A 8 -7.72 -9.32 -13.65
CA PRO A 8 -8.43 -8.28 -14.40
C PRO A 8 -9.53 -7.59 -13.60
N ALA A 9 -9.93 -8.17 -12.46
CA ALA A 9 -10.86 -7.52 -11.54
C ALA A 9 -10.22 -6.36 -10.75
N PHE A 10 -8.90 -6.20 -10.77
CA PHE A 10 -8.20 -5.16 -10.01
C PHE A 10 -7.42 -4.22 -10.93
N SER A 11 -7.59 -2.93 -10.68
CA SER A 11 -6.89 -1.81 -11.32
C SER A 11 -6.40 -0.86 -10.23
N LEU A 12 -5.50 0.05 -10.59
CA LEU A 12 -5.01 1.12 -9.70
C LEU A 12 -6.17 1.83 -8.98
N GLU A 13 -7.16 2.29 -9.76
CA GLU A 13 -8.35 2.98 -9.27
C GLU A 13 -9.17 2.11 -8.31
N ARG A 14 -9.41 0.83 -8.66
CA ARG A 14 -10.21 -0.07 -7.81
C ARG A 14 -9.51 -0.44 -6.52
N LEU A 15 -8.17 -0.48 -6.49
CA LEU A 15 -7.40 -0.69 -5.28
C LEU A 15 -7.48 0.55 -4.38
N ASN A 16 -7.21 1.74 -4.93
CA ASN A 16 -7.25 2.99 -4.18
C ASN A 16 -8.66 3.34 -3.67
N ALA A 17 -9.73 2.94 -4.37
CA ALA A 17 -11.11 3.12 -3.91
C ALA A 17 -11.45 2.35 -2.61
N ARG A 18 -10.61 1.40 -2.16
CA ARG A 18 -10.82 0.61 -0.93
C ARG A 18 -10.19 1.22 0.30
N THR A 19 -9.31 2.20 0.12
CA THR A 19 -8.49 2.78 1.17
C THR A 19 -9.20 3.85 2.02
N PRO A 20 -10.10 4.71 1.47
CA PRO A 20 -10.75 5.77 2.26
C PRO A 20 -11.53 5.25 3.46
N GLY A 21 -11.44 5.98 4.59
CA GLY A 21 -12.16 5.64 5.84
C GLY A 21 -11.53 4.51 6.66
N THR A 22 -10.33 4.04 6.29
CA THR A 22 -9.59 2.98 7.01
C THR A 22 -8.29 3.51 7.63
N LEU A 23 -7.59 2.68 8.42
CA LEU A 23 -6.30 3.06 8.97
C LEU A 23 -5.25 3.38 7.89
N PRO A 24 -5.03 2.56 6.84
CA PRO A 24 -4.15 2.95 5.73
C PRO A 24 -4.58 4.25 5.02
N GLY A 25 -5.89 4.50 4.93
CA GLY A 25 -6.42 5.77 4.43
C GLY A 25 -6.04 6.96 5.31
N TRP A 26 -6.02 6.81 6.63
CA TRP A 26 -5.49 7.83 7.54
C TRP A 26 -3.97 8.04 7.37
N PHE A 27 -3.22 6.99 7.04
CA PHE A 27 -1.81 7.13 6.63
C PHE A 27 -1.63 7.83 5.29
N GLY A 28 -2.68 7.98 4.47
CA GLY A 28 -2.58 8.54 3.12
C GLY A 28 -2.03 7.53 2.11
N PHE A 29 -2.20 6.24 2.37
CA PHE A 29 -1.74 5.15 1.49
C PHE A 29 -2.32 5.28 0.08
N GLU A 30 -1.45 5.16 -0.91
CA GLU A 30 -1.79 5.16 -2.33
C GLU A 30 -1.00 4.09 -3.07
N VAL A 31 -1.68 3.29 -3.88
CA VAL A 31 -1.06 2.45 -4.91
C VAL A 31 -0.69 3.35 -6.09
N THR A 32 0.58 3.34 -6.47
CA THR A 32 1.14 4.15 -7.57
C THR A 32 1.37 3.35 -8.85
N LEU A 33 1.54 2.02 -8.73
CA LEU A 33 1.66 1.10 -9.86
C LEU A 33 1.04 -0.25 -9.53
N VAL A 34 0.36 -0.85 -10.51
CA VAL A 34 0.02 -2.27 -10.48
C VAL A 34 0.18 -2.88 -11.86
N GLU A 35 1.07 -3.86 -11.97
CA GLU A 35 1.38 -4.60 -13.19
C GLU A 35 1.61 -6.08 -12.87
N ALA A 36 1.72 -6.95 -13.87
CA ALA A 36 1.82 -8.40 -13.61
C ALA A 36 3.05 -8.74 -12.72
N GLY A 37 2.77 -9.16 -11.48
CA GLY A 37 3.80 -9.55 -10.50
C GLY A 37 4.43 -8.40 -9.73
N ARG A 38 3.90 -7.18 -9.83
CA ARG A 38 4.45 -6.01 -9.16
C ARG A 38 3.38 -5.00 -8.78
N LEU A 39 3.47 -4.54 -7.55
CA LEU A 39 2.67 -3.44 -7.00
C LEU A 39 3.63 -2.45 -6.33
N GLU A 40 3.46 -1.17 -6.60
CA GLU A 40 4.13 -0.09 -5.88
C GLU A 40 3.10 0.74 -5.12
N ALA A 41 3.45 1.16 -3.91
CA ALA A 41 2.61 2.01 -3.08
C ALA A 41 3.47 2.90 -2.17
N GLY A 42 2.87 3.97 -1.67
CA GLY A 42 3.52 4.91 -0.78
C GLY A 42 2.52 5.76 -0.01
N PHE A 43 3.06 6.61 0.86
CA PHE A 43 2.35 7.74 1.45
C PHE A 43 3.36 8.79 1.92
N ASP A 44 2.90 10.03 2.02
CA ASP A 44 3.71 11.12 2.55
C ASP A 44 3.94 10.97 4.05
N LEU A 45 5.19 11.16 4.49
CA LEU A 45 5.53 11.12 5.90
C LEU A 45 5.04 12.38 6.61
N ARG A 46 4.40 12.19 7.76
CA ARG A 46 3.95 13.26 8.65
C ARG A 46 4.67 13.19 9.99
N PRO A 47 4.74 14.30 10.74
CA PRO A 47 5.35 14.30 12.08
C PRO A 47 4.74 13.27 13.05
N ASP A 48 3.44 12.99 12.92
CA ASP A 48 2.73 11.99 13.74
C ASP A 48 3.09 10.52 13.41
N MET A 49 3.87 10.29 12.35
CA MET A 49 4.38 8.98 11.94
C MET A 49 5.81 8.71 12.43
N LEU A 50 6.43 9.68 13.10
CA LEU A 50 7.78 9.55 13.65
C LEU A 50 7.72 8.96 15.06
N ALA A 51 8.76 8.21 15.42
CA ALA A 51 8.99 7.80 16.79
C ALA A 51 9.45 8.99 17.65
N PRO A 52 9.35 8.92 19.00
CA PRO A 52 9.76 10.01 19.88
C PRO A 52 11.22 10.46 19.74
N ASN A 53 12.07 9.66 19.09
CA ASN A 53 13.46 9.96 18.79
C ASN A 53 13.67 10.71 17.45
N GLY A 54 12.60 11.04 16.73
CA GLY A 54 12.65 11.75 15.45
C GLY A 54 12.91 10.89 14.21
N TYR A 55 13.12 9.58 14.36
CA TYR A 55 13.21 8.65 13.24
C TYR A 55 11.82 8.15 12.82
N LEU A 56 11.71 7.57 11.62
CA LEU A 56 10.47 6.95 11.17
C LEU A 56 10.03 5.85 12.15
N HIS A 57 8.77 5.89 12.60
CA HIS A 57 8.24 4.85 13.46
C HIS A 57 8.09 3.54 12.70
N ALA A 58 8.48 2.42 13.31
CA ALA A 58 8.40 1.11 12.66
C ALA A 58 6.98 0.74 12.24
N ALA A 59 5.97 1.15 13.01
CA ALA A 59 4.55 0.95 12.65
C ALA A 59 4.18 1.63 11.32
N SER A 60 4.81 2.74 10.95
CA SER A 60 4.57 3.40 9.66
C SER A 60 5.10 2.54 8.52
N VAL A 61 6.31 1.98 8.66
CA VAL A 61 6.88 1.03 7.70
C VAL A 61 6.00 -0.22 7.56
N ILE A 62 5.54 -0.77 8.70
CA ILE A 62 4.67 -1.94 8.72
C ILE A 62 3.32 -1.62 8.06
N ALA A 63 2.72 -0.46 8.33
CA ALA A 63 1.44 -0.07 7.71
C ALA A 63 1.55 -0.01 6.18
N LEU A 64 2.65 0.54 5.65
CA LEU A 64 2.92 0.54 4.21
C LEU A 64 3.07 -0.88 3.67
N ALA A 65 3.96 -1.68 4.27
CA ALA A 65 4.29 -3.00 3.78
C ALA A 65 3.11 -3.98 3.86
N ASP A 66 2.40 -4.00 4.99
CA ASP A 66 1.24 -4.87 5.23
C ASP A 66 0.10 -4.56 4.25
N THR A 67 -0.25 -3.27 4.09
CA THR A 67 -1.31 -2.86 3.17
C THR A 67 -0.94 -3.16 1.71
N ALA A 68 0.29 -2.85 1.30
CA ALA A 68 0.76 -3.11 -0.06
C ALA A 68 0.76 -4.61 -0.38
N CYS A 69 1.25 -5.45 0.53
CA CYS A 69 1.23 -6.90 0.37
C CYS A 69 -0.20 -7.43 0.31
N GLY A 70 -1.09 -6.94 1.18
CA GLY A 70 -2.51 -7.29 1.16
C GLY A 70 -3.16 -6.98 -0.18
N TYR A 71 -2.93 -5.79 -0.73
CA TYR A 71 -3.46 -5.41 -2.04
C TYR A 71 -2.83 -6.24 -3.17
N ALA A 72 -1.55 -6.58 -3.08
CA ALA A 72 -0.89 -7.45 -4.05
C ALA A 72 -1.50 -8.86 -4.08
N THR A 73 -1.98 -9.39 -2.94
CA THR A 73 -2.67 -10.70 -2.92
C THR A 73 -4.02 -10.70 -3.64
N PHE A 74 -4.65 -9.54 -3.78
CA PHE A 74 -5.86 -9.40 -4.61
C PHE A 74 -5.53 -9.23 -6.09
N ALA A 75 -4.42 -8.54 -6.37
CA ALA A 75 -4.00 -8.18 -7.72
C ALA A 75 -3.31 -9.32 -8.48
N HIS A 76 -2.71 -10.31 -7.83
CA HIS A 76 -1.91 -11.38 -8.47
C HIS A 76 -2.43 -12.78 -8.13
#